data_AF-A0A497G7F0-F1
#
_entry.id   AF-A0A497G7F0-F1
#
_cell.length_a   1.000
_cell.length_b   1.000
_cell.length_c   1.000
_cell.angle_alpha   90.00
_cell.angle_beta   90.00
_cell.angle_gamma   90.00
#
_symmetry.space_group_name_H-M   'P 1'
#
loop_
_entity.id
_entity.type
_entity.pdbx_description
1 polymer ?
#
loop_
_entity_poly.entity_id
_entity_poly.type
_entity_poly.pdbx_seq_one_letter_code
_entity_poly.pdbx_strand_id
1 'polypeptide(L)'
;MPERPSRIVVIGFDAPIPERVYKYAVEGKLPNIRRLIEEGVYCENCLVPHPTITPPNWTTIVTGAWPGTHGITCFNLHKPGMPLDQTYEAFDSSDCMAEYLWEAAERAGKRAIVLNYPSTWPPRGEAVVQIGGAGLAVNEWRWRLPRGLRVTLGDSMLFSTDEYPLARRVELREAEGWVNMPSSVKRALEAELLVDFPRALFKVEPVKWYLLLPDFGEGFGRALISKERDFKQVFADLKPGEWSPVIIEEFETEKGPFKASFKFKLVELSPDASRLRLYLTPICALRGNSRPDGLVEKIQEISQGLPLPSHSVYYEALKLGWVDHETFLELVDMEHTWLADAACWLMENFKWDILVMHAHCPDWAYHVFSNKLDPMTAESREEVEEYTRLEEGFYKSLDRMVGRIVEKAGSDALIVLTSDHGAKPSGRPFPLAQILEEAGLLAYREEGGRRVVDWDKTLAVPQRSCYVYVNLKGRDPHGVVPPEEYEEVRDRIIRALYDYTDPETGIKPVVFALKREDARVIGLYGERVGDVVFALRGEYAGQHGPHITTARYGIGSLKG
;
A
#
# COMPACT_ATOMS: atom_id res chain seq x y z
N MET A 1 13.23 32.61 -25.01
CA MET A 1 12.88 31.23 -24.63
C MET A 1 12.49 31.29 -23.16
N PRO A 2 11.42 30.61 -22.71
CA PRO A 2 11.16 30.51 -21.28
C PRO A 2 12.41 29.93 -20.59
N GLU A 3 12.75 30.44 -19.41
CA GLU A 3 13.85 29.91 -18.62
C GLU A 3 13.57 28.45 -18.25
N ARG A 4 14.59 27.59 -18.32
CA ARG A 4 14.44 26.19 -17.94
C ARG A 4 14.26 26.13 -16.42
N PRO A 5 13.34 25.29 -15.91
CA PRO A 5 13.12 25.15 -14.47
C PRO A 5 14.40 24.68 -13.78
N SER A 6 14.71 25.25 -12.61
CA SER A 6 15.93 24.90 -11.88
C SER A 6 15.77 23.70 -10.95
N ARG A 7 14.52 23.32 -10.66
CA ARG A 7 14.11 22.25 -9.73
C ARG A 7 12.99 21.39 -10.31
N ILE A 8 12.79 20.19 -9.75
CA ILE A 8 11.71 19.28 -10.14
C ILE A 8 11.03 18.66 -8.91
N VAL A 9 9.71 18.51 -8.98
CA VAL A 9 8.88 17.77 -8.03
C VAL A 9 8.12 16.70 -8.80
N VAL A 10 8.35 15.43 -8.46
CA VAL A 10 7.59 14.28 -8.97
C VAL A 10 6.67 13.78 -7.87
N ILE A 11 5.37 13.87 -8.12
CA ILE A 11 4.32 13.34 -7.24
C ILE A 11 3.72 12.11 -7.94
N GLY A 12 3.77 10.98 -7.24
CA GLY A 12 3.22 9.72 -7.69
C GLY A 12 1.88 9.41 -7.02
N PHE A 13 0.87 8.99 -7.79
CA PHE A 13 -0.30 8.28 -7.26
C PHE A 13 -0.18 6.81 -7.66
N ASP A 14 -0.35 5.88 -6.72
CA ASP A 14 -0.33 4.45 -7.05
C ASP A 14 -1.67 4.00 -7.64
N ALA A 15 -1.62 3.39 -8.81
CA ALA A 15 -2.77 2.76 -9.45
C ALA A 15 -4.08 3.60 -9.50
N PRO A 16 -4.06 4.93 -9.77
CA PRO A 16 -5.30 5.67 -9.98
C PRO A 16 -6.04 5.10 -11.20
N ILE A 17 -7.33 5.40 -11.33
CA ILE A 17 -8.00 5.27 -12.63
C ILE A 17 -7.85 6.63 -13.34
N PRO A 18 -6.94 6.79 -14.33
CA PRO A 18 -6.60 8.11 -14.85
C PRO A 18 -7.79 8.87 -15.44
N GLU A 19 -8.72 8.14 -16.08
CA GLU A 19 -9.94 8.72 -16.63
C GLU A 19 -10.86 9.31 -15.54
N ARG A 20 -10.84 8.75 -14.33
CA ARG A 20 -11.61 9.28 -13.18
C ARG A 20 -10.96 10.54 -12.65
N VAL A 21 -9.64 10.55 -12.50
CA VAL A 21 -8.88 11.75 -12.08
C VAL A 21 -9.13 12.89 -13.05
N TYR A 22 -8.99 12.63 -14.36
CA TYR A 22 -9.26 13.63 -15.40
C TYR A 22 -10.70 14.13 -15.34
N LYS A 23 -11.68 13.23 -15.27
CA LYS A 23 -13.10 13.57 -15.16
C LYS A 23 -13.37 14.49 -13.96
N TYR A 24 -12.89 14.15 -12.78
CA TYR A 24 -13.11 14.95 -11.58
C TYR A 24 -12.41 16.31 -11.65
N ALA A 25 -11.23 16.38 -12.26
CA ALA A 25 -10.53 17.64 -12.49
C ALA A 25 -11.34 18.57 -13.42
N VAL A 26 -11.81 18.09 -14.57
CA VAL A 26 -12.57 18.91 -15.52
C VAL A 26 -13.97 19.29 -15.00
N GLU A 27 -14.56 18.46 -14.14
CA GLU A 27 -15.79 18.78 -13.38
C GLU A 27 -15.57 19.84 -12.28
N GLY A 28 -14.33 20.29 -12.06
CA GLY A 28 -13.99 21.30 -11.05
C GLY A 28 -13.89 20.77 -9.62
N LYS A 29 -13.87 19.45 -9.43
CA LYS A 29 -13.78 18.82 -8.10
C LYS A 29 -12.34 18.73 -7.58
N LEU A 30 -11.36 18.73 -8.49
CA LEU A 30 -9.92 18.66 -8.20
C LEU A 30 -9.23 19.92 -8.75
N PRO A 31 -9.38 21.09 -8.11
CA PRO A 31 -8.91 22.37 -8.65
C PRO A 31 -7.39 22.44 -8.85
N ASN A 32 -6.58 21.81 -7.99
CA ASN A 32 -5.13 21.87 -8.12
C ASN A 32 -4.64 20.99 -9.28
N ILE A 33 -5.17 19.77 -9.41
CA ILE A 33 -4.87 18.88 -10.53
C ILE A 33 -5.40 19.46 -11.84
N ARG A 34 -6.61 20.06 -11.83
CA ARG A 34 -7.15 20.78 -13.00
C ARG A 34 -6.19 21.86 -13.47
N ARG A 35 -5.63 22.65 -12.55
CA ARG A 35 -4.64 23.68 -12.88
C ARG A 35 -3.40 23.10 -13.53
N LEU A 36 -2.88 21.96 -13.05
CA LEU A 36 -1.76 21.26 -13.70
C LEU A 36 -2.08 20.79 -15.12
N ILE A 37 -3.32 20.34 -15.37
CA ILE A 37 -3.80 19.96 -16.71
C ILE A 37 -3.90 21.19 -17.62
N GLU A 38 -4.47 22.30 -17.15
CA GLU A 38 -4.71 23.52 -17.93
C GLU A 38 -3.42 24.32 -18.21
N GLU A 39 -2.48 24.35 -17.27
CA GLU A 39 -1.21 25.10 -17.36
C GLU A 39 -0.04 24.23 -17.89
N GLY A 40 -0.23 22.91 -18.00
CA GLY A 40 0.82 21.94 -18.29
C GLY A 40 0.59 21.10 -19.54
N VAL A 41 1.10 19.86 -19.50
CA VAL A 41 0.93 18.85 -20.56
C VAL A 41 0.28 17.62 -19.95
N TYR A 42 -0.84 17.20 -20.52
CA TYR A 42 -1.53 15.96 -20.16
C TYR A 42 -1.33 14.89 -21.25
N CYS A 43 -1.00 13.67 -20.83
CA CYS A 43 -0.67 12.56 -21.71
C CYS A 43 -1.61 11.37 -21.46
N GLU A 44 -2.47 11.03 -22.43
CA GLU A 44 -3.53 10.00 -22.27
C GLU A 44 -3.07 8.55 -22.51
N ASN A 45 -1.86 8.34 -23.04
CA ASN A 45 -1.39 7.04 -23.50
C ASN A 45 0.03 6.72 -22.99
N CYS A 46 0.29 7.07 -21.73
CA CYS A 46 1.49 6.63 -21.05
C CYS A 46 1.40 5.11 -20.82
N LEU A 47 2.22 4.36 -21.55
CA LEU A 47 2.33 2.92 -21.35
C LEU A 47 3.30 2.64 -20.22
N VAL A 48 2.89 1.73 -19.35
CA VAL A 48 3.67 1.29 -18.21
C VAL A 48 4.37 -0.04 -18.53
N PRO A 49 5.49 -0.36 -17.86
CA PRO A 49 6.08 -1.69 -17.91
C PRO A 49 5.12 -2.83 -17.56
N HIS A 50 5.37 -4.00 -18.15
CA HIS A 50 4.72 -5.24 -17.74
C HIS A 50 5.59 -5.96 -16.68
N PRO A 51 5.02 -6.54 -15.59
CA PRO A 51 3.61 -6.47 -15.19
C PRO A 51 3.23 -5.10 -14.60
N THR A 52 1.93 -4.77 -14.61
CA THR A 52 1.39 -3.51 -14.05
C THR A 52 1.31 -3.60 -12.53
N ILE A 53 2.46 -3.46 -11.86
CA ILE A 53 2.63 -3.69 -10.43
C ILE A 53 3.59 -2.67 -9.83
N THR A 54 3.35 -2.28 -8.59
CA THR A 54 4.06 -1.26 -7.82
C THR A 54 5.60 -1.28 -7.90
N PRO A 55 6.39 -2.26 -7.38
CA PRO A 55 7.86 -2.16 -7.41
C PRO A 55 8.52 -1.98 -8.79
N PRO A 56 8.20 -2.77 -9.83
CA PRO A 56 8.85 -2.61 -11.13
C PRO A 56 8.57 -1.25 -11.77
N ASN A 57 7.34 -0.76 -11.68
CA ASN A 57 6.93 0.46 -12.38
C ASN A 57 7.42 1.73 -11.68
N TRP A 58 7.36 1.80 -10.34
CA TRP A 58 8.00 2.90 -9.60
C TRP A 58 9.51 2.94 -9.84
N THR A 59 10.18 1.78 -9.86
CA THR A 59 11.63 1.72 -10.16
C THR A 59 11.91 2.23 -11.58
N THR A 60 11.06 1.92 -12.56
CA THR A 60 11.18 2.44 -13.93
C THR A 60 11.11 3.97 -13.95
N ILE A 61 10.17 4.59 -13.23
CA ILE A 61 9.99 6.05 -13.21
C ILE A 61 11.25 6.78 -12.73
N VAL A 62 11.91 6.29 -11.68
CA VAL A 62 13.10 6.94 -11.10
C VAL A 62 14.43 6.45 -11.66
N THR A 63 14.44 5.50 -12.59
CA THR A 63 15.68 5.05 -13.27
C THR A 63 15.67 5.34 -14.77
N GLY A 64 14.50 5.57 -15.36
CA GLY A 64 14.31 5.65 -16.81
C GLY A 64 14.62 4.34 -17.54
N ALA A 65 14.75 3.23 -16.80
CA ALA A 65 15.19 1.94 -17.31
C ALA A 65 14.06 0.92 -17.29
N TRP A 66 14.12 -0.09 -18.16
CA TRP A 66 13.13 -1.18 -18.17
C TRP A 66 13.35 -2.17 -17.01
N PRO A 67 12.34 -2.96 -16.62
CA PRO A 67 12.48 -4.01 -15.61
C PRO A 67 13.63 -4.98 -15.84
N GLY A 68 13.92 -5.32 -17.10
CA GLY A 68 15.09 -6.14 -17.46
C GLY A 68 16.44 -5.46 -17.20
N THR A 69 16.50 -4.13 -17.20
CA THR A 69 17.71 -3.35 -16.88
C THR A 69 17.88 -3.19 -15.37
N HIS A 70 16.86 -2.67 -14.69
CA HIS A 70 16.96 -2.38 -13.25
C HIS A 70 16.76 -3.62 -12.38
N GLY A 71 16.28 -4.74 -12.94
CA GLY A 71 16.22 -6.03 -12.25
C GLY A 71 15.08 -6.19 -11.24
N ILE A 72 14.21 -5.18 -11.10
CA ILE A 72 12.98 -5.29 -10.31
C ILE A 72 11.89 -5.71 -11.27
N THR A 73 11.51 -6.99 -11.29
CA THR A 73 10.68 -7.56 -12.36
C THR A 73 9.26 -7.93 -11.93
N CYS A 74 8.95 -7.79 -10.63
CA CYS A 74 7.63 -8.05 -10.06
C CYS A 74 7.60 -7.55 -8.61
N PHE A 75 6.43 -7.60 -7.95
CA PHE A 75 6.32 -7.38 -6.49
C PHE A 75 7.24 -8.32 -5.68
N ASN A 76 7.32 -9.57 -6.13
CA ASN A 76 8.14 -10.62 -5.54
C ASN A 76 9.32 -10.91 -6.47
N LEU A 77 10.56 -10.92 -5.97
CA LEU A 77 11.73 -11.30 -6.73
C LEU A 77 12.05 -12.79 -6.56
N HIS A 78 12.59 -13.34 -7.64
CA HIS A 78 13.24 -14.63 -7.68
C HIS A 78 14.62 -14.41 -8.31
N LYS A 79 15.67 -14.82 -7.60
CA LYS A 79 17.06 -14.73 -8.06
C LYS A 79 17.53 -16.10 -8.53
N PRO A 80 18.47 -16.16 -9.50
CA PRO A 80 19.05 -17.43 -9.94
C PRO A 80 19.55 -18.29 -8.78
N GLY A 81 19.25 -19.58 -8.84
CA GLY A 81 19.62 -20.57 -7.81
C GLY A 81 18.66 -20.67 -6.63
N MET A 82 17.64 -19.81 -6.53
CA MET A 82 16.58 -19.99 -5.53
C MET A 82 15.66 -21.17 -5.92
N PRO A 83 15.08 -21.89 -4.94
CA PRO A 83 13.99 -22.82 -5.21
C PRO A 83 12.79 -22.12 -5.88
N LEU A 84 12.12 -22.80 -6.80
CA LEU A 84 11.06 -22.17 -7.61
C LEU A 84 9.76 -21.90 -6.83
N ASP A 85 9.59 -22.43 -5.62
CA ASP A 85 8.52 -22.05 -4.69
C ASP A 85 8.86 -20.86 -3.79
N GLN A 86 10.10 -20.35 -3.88
CA GLN A 86 10.59 -19.28 -3.02
C GLN A 86 10.72 -17.96 -3.79
N THR A 87 10.25 -16.90 -3.13
CA THR A 87 10.36 -15.51 -3.56
C THR A 87 10.40 -14.61 -2.32
N TYR A 88 10.86 -13.38 -2.48
CA TYR A 88 10.80 -12.35 -1.44
C TYR A 88 10.38 -10.99 -2.05
N GLU A 89 9.86 -10.07 -1.23
CA GLU A 89 9.31 -8.80 -1.72
C GLU A 89 10.40 -7.79 -2.14
N ALA A 90 10.19 -7.10 -3.25
CA ALA A 90 11.20 -6.31 -3.98
C ALA A 90 11.49 -4.92 -3.37
N PHE A 91 11.64 -4.82 -2.05
CA PHE A 91 11.80 -3.55 -1.32
C PHE A 91 13.23 -3.26 -0.84
N ASP A 92 14.22 -4.06 -1.25
CA ASP A 92 15.64 -3.78 -1.00
C ASP A 92 16.25 -3.01 -2.18
N SER A 93 16.70 -1.77 -1.96
CA SER A 93 17.27 -0.90 -3.00
C SER A 93 18.55 -1.46 -3.64
N SER A 94 19.21 -2.43 -2.98
CA SER A 94 20.34 -3.17 -3.56
C SER A 94 19.92 -4.16 -4.64
N ASP A 95 18.63 -4.48 -4.75
CA ASP A 95 18.12 -5.29 -5.85
C ASP A 95 18.01 -4.50 -7.15
N CYS A 96 17.93 -3.18 -7.09
CA CYS A 96 17.96 -2.32 -8.28
C CYS A 96 19.37 -2.28 -8.87
N MET A 97 19.52 -2.83 -10.08
CA MET A 97 20.80 -2.88 -10.80
C MET A 97 21.07 -1.61 -11.65
N ALA A 98 20.09 -0.71 -11.75
CA ALA A 98 20.24 0.57 -12.43
C ALA A 98 20.65 1.69 -11.46
N GLU A 99 21.10 2.80 -12.04
CA GLU A 99 21.30 4.05 -11.31
C GLU A 99 19.95 4.74 -11.10
N TYR A 100 19.68 5.19 -9.88
CA TYR A 100 18.53 6.04 -9.58
C TYR A 100 18.79 7.50 -9.99
N LEU A 101 17.71 8.23 -10.31
CA LEU A 101 17.74 9.63 -10.71
C LEU A 101 18.54 10.50 -9.74
N TRP A 102 18.39 10.28 -8.43
CA TRP A 102 19.09 11.07 -7.42
C TRP A 102 20.58 10.74 -7.31
N GLU A 103 21.02 9.52 -7.64
CA GLU A 103 22.45 9.18 -7.71
C GLU A 103 23.10 9.92 -8.88
N ALA A 104 22.41 9.96 -10.03
CA ALA A 104 22.86 10.73 -11.19
C ALA A 104 22.89 12.24 -10.90
N ALA A 105 21.88 12.75 -10.19
CA ALA A 105 21.80 14.14 -9.78
C ALA A 105 22.91 14.52 -8.79
N GLU A 106 23.19 13.66 -7.80
CA GLU A 106 24.27 13.86 -6.83
C GLU A 106 25.63 13.99 -7.51
N ARG A 107 25.93 13.15 -8.52
CA ARG A 107 27.15 13.26 -9.33
C ARG A 107 27.25 14.61 -10.07
N ALA A 108 26.12 15.21 -10.41
CA ALA A 108 26.03 16.55 -10.99
C ALA A 108 26.04 17.69 -9.95
N GLY A 109 26.28 17.39 -8.67
CA GLY A 109 26.32 18.37 -7.57
C GLY A 109 24.93 18.83 -7.09
N LYS A 110 23.88 18.08 -7.43
CA LYS A 110 22.49 18.36 -7.07
C LYS A 110 22.08 17.62 -5.78
N ARG A 111 20.95 18.00 -5.20
CA ARG A 111 20.41 17.43 -3.95
C ARG A 111 19.00 16.88 -4.16
N ALA A 112 18.71 15.74 -3.54
CA ALA A 112 17.42 15.06 -3.69
C ALA A 112 16.75 14.80 -2.35
N ILE A 113 15.44 14.98 -2.34
CA ILE A 113 14.51 14.53 -1.30
C ILE A 113 13.71 13.36 -1.86
N VAL A 114 13.66 12.25 -1.12
CA VAL A 114 12.86 11.06 -1.44
C VAL A 114 11.85 10.86 -0.31
N LEU A 115 10.56 10.99 -0.59
CA LEU A 115 9.50 10.89 0.41
C LEU A 115 8.53 9.76 0.05
N ASN A 116 8.47 8.73 0.89
CA ASN A 116 7.53 7.61 0.76
C ASN A 116 7.56 6.93 -0.62
N TYR A 117 8.75 6.72 -1.17
CA TYR A 117 8.92 6.14 -2.51
C TYR A 117 9.32 4.65 -2.42
N PRO A 118 8.49 3.70 -2.87
CA PRO A 118 8.71 2.27 -2.63
C PRO A 118 9.97 1.75 -3.34
N SER A 119 10.54 0.66 -2.81
CA SER A 119 11.73 -0.02 -3.38
C SER A 119 13.01 0.82 -3.39
N THR A 120 13.14 1.74 -2.42
CA THR A 120 14.29 2.66 -2.32
C THR A 120 15.00 2.57 -0.97
N TRP A 121 14.68 1.57 -0.14
CA TRP A 121 15.33 1.36 1.16
C TRP A 121 16.33 0.19 1.14
N PRO A 122 17.51 0.31 1.77
CA PRO A 122 18.06 1.51 2.40
C PRO A 122 18.36 2.63 1.40
N PRO A 123 18.35 3.91 1.81
CA PRO A 123 18.58 5.04 0.90
C PRO A 123 19.94 4.94 0.21
N ARG A 124 19.96 5.08 -1.12
CA ARG A 124 21.17 5.12 -1.96
C ARG A 124 21.54 6.56 -2.31
N GLY A 125 22.84 6.86 -2.32
CA GLY A 125 23.37 8.23 -2.41
C GLY A 125 23.76 8.79 -1.03
N GLU A 126 24.77 9.66 -0.98
CA GLU A 126 25.28 10.22 0.28
C GLU A 126 24.57 11.52 0.67
N ALA A 127 24.14 12.30 -0.33
CA ALA A 127 23.47 13.57 -0.15
C ALA A 127 21.93 13.49 -0.25
N VAL A 128 21.36 12.29 -0.15
CA VAL A 128 19.90 12.07 -0.22
C VAL A 128 19.29 12.20 1.16
N VAL A 129 18.22 13.00 1.24
CA VAL A 129 17.32 13.06 2.40
C VAL A 129 16.14 12.17 2.09
N GLN A 130 15.91 11.13 2.89
CA GLN A 130 14.86 10.16 2.63
C GLN A 130 13.99 9.86 3.84
N ILE A 131 12.68 9.78 3.63
CA ILE A 131 11.73 9.24 4.60
C ILE A 131 10.97 8.08 3.94
N GLY A 132 10.91 6.93 4.61
CA GLY A 132 10.25 5.74 4.10
C GLY A 132 10.97 5.07 2.92
N GLY A 133 10.22 4.24 2.19
CA GLY A 133 10.70 3.46 1.03
C GLY A 133 11.02 1.99 1.29
N ALA A 134 10.87 1.55 2.55
CA ALA A 134 10.98 0.14 2.96
C ALA A 134 9.67 -0.65 2.78
N GLY A 135 8.59 0.02 2.40
CA GLY A 135 7.25 -0.49 2.16
C GLY A 135 6.48 0.49 1.25
N LEU A 136 5.16 0.41 1.28
CA LEU A 136 4.28 1.25 0.44
C LEU A 136 3.90 2.59 1.10
N ALA A 137 4.12 2.69 2.41
CA ALA A 137 3.78 3.82 3.25
C ALA A 137 4.84 4.06 4.32
N VAL A 138 4.81 5.23 4.96
CA VAL A 138 5.67 5.50 6.13
C VAL A 138 5.26 4.56 7.26
N ASN A 139 6.24 4.11 8.05
CA ASN A 139 6.07 3.06 9.08
C ASN A 139 5.73 1.66 8.58
N GLU A 140 5.56 1.44 7.27
CA GLU A 140 5.39 0.10 6.69
C GLU A 140 6.75 -0.49 6.26
N TRP A 141 6.95 -1.77 6.55
CA TRP A 141 8.17 -2.51 6.26
C TRP A 141 7.89 -3.82 5.52
N ARG A 142 8.55 -3.97 4.38
CA ARG A 142 8.64 -5.17 3.53
C ARG A 142 10.09 -5.57 3.27
N TRP A 143 11.02 -4.67 3.61
CA TRP A 143 12.46 -4.87 3.48
C TRP A 143 12.95 -6.05 4.34
N ARG A 144 13.55 -7.05 3.67
CA ARG A 144 14.17 -8.24 4.29
C ARG A 144 13.26 -9.03 5.23
N LEU A 145 11.98 -9.08 4.90
CA LEU A 145 11.02 -9.97 5.55
C LEU A 145 10.83 -11.25 4.74
N PRO A 146 10.59 -12.42 5.39
CA PRO A 146 10.34 -13.67 4.67
C PRO A 146 9.18 -13.56 3.69
N ARG A 147 8.02 -13.02 4.13
CA ARG A 147 6.86 -12.59 3.34
C ARG A 147 5.97 -11.65 4.17
N GLY A 148 5.21 -10.80 3.48
CA GLY A 148 4.24 -9.91 4.10
C GLY A 148 4.87 -8.67 4.69
N LEU A 149 4.07 -7.92 5.45
CA LEU A 149 4.47 -6.63 6.01
C LEU A 149 4.63 -6.66 7.53
N ARG A 150 5.36 -5.68 8.04
CA ARG A 150 5.40 -5.25 9.43
C ARG A 150 5.16 -3.74 9.50
N VAL A 151 4.71 -3.28 10.66
CA VAL A 151 4.64 -1.85 11.00
C VAL A 151 5.65 -1.57 12.09
N THR A 152 6.24 -0.36 12.15
CA THR A 152 7.38 -0.12 13.06
C THR A 152 7.10 -0.50 14.51
N LEU A 153 5.94 -0.10 15.06
CA LEU A 153 5.56 -0.40 16.46
C LEU A 153 4.22 -1.12 16.56
N GLY A 154 3.11 -0.47 16.23
CA GLY A 154 1.80 -1.03 16.51
C GLY A 154 0.82 -0.72 15.41
N ASP A 155 -0.01 -1.70 15.12
CA ASP A 155 -1.06 -1.53 14.14
C ASP A 155 -2.36 -0.95 14.71
N SER A 156 -3.29 -0.58 13.83
CA SER A 156 -4.62 -0.12 14.22
C SER A 156 -5.37 -1.17 15.02
N MET A 157 -6.20 -0.72 15.95
CA MET A 157 -7.01 -1.58 16.80
C MET A 157 -8.43 -1.04 16.90
N LEU A 158 -9.40 -1.94 16.91
CA LEU A 158 -10.76 -1.62 17.32
C LEU A 158 -11.04 -2.27 18.67
N PHE A 159 -11.47 -1.47 19.64
CA PHE A 159 -12.05 -1.94 20.90
C PHE A 159 -13.57 -1.85 20.80
N SER A 160 -14.26 -2.97 20.99
CA SER A 160 -15.70 -3.05 20.75
C SER A 160 -16.42 -3.94 21.76
N THR A 161 -17.65 -3.58 22.15
CA THR A 161 -18.52 -4.49 22.91
C THR A 161 -19.11 -5.59 22.02
N ASP A 162 -19.32 -5.29 20.75
CA ASP A 162 -19.75 -6.22 19.70
C ASP A 162 -18.58 -6.97 19.07
N GLU A 163 -18.87 -8.09 18.43
CA GLU A 163 -17.88 -8.94 17.76
C GLU A 163 -17.59 -8.45 16.33
N TYR A 164 -16.34 -8.08 16.08
CA TYR A 164 -15.81 -7.74 14.75
C TYR A 164 -14.57 -8.59 14.46
N PRO A 165 -14.32 -8.97 13.19
CA PRO A 165 -13.11 -9.70 12.83
C PRO A 165 -11.85 -8.96 13.28
N LEU A 166 -10.95 -9.68 13.98
CA LEU A 166 -9.66 -9.18 14.49
C LEU A 166 -9.73 -8.04 15.52
N ALA A 167 -10.92 -7.58 15.91
CA ALA A 167 -11.10 -6.55 16.93
C ALA A 167 -10.85 -7.09 18.34
N ARG A 168 -10.58 -6.19 19.28
CA ARG A 168 -10.47 -6.47 20.71
C ARG A 168 -11.84 -6.31 21.35
N ARG A 169 -12.44 -7.43 21.77
CA ARG A 169 -13.69 -7.38 22.52
C ARG A 169 -13.43 -6.80 23.91
N VAL A 170 -14.25 -5.83 24.33
CA VAL A 170 -14.19 -5.22 25.65
C VAL A 170 -15.45 -5.54 26.44
N GLU A 171 -15.27 -5.88 27.71
CA GLU A 171 -16.37 -6.09 28.65
C GLU A 171 -16.43 -4.90 29.60
N LEU A 172 -17.57 -4.20 29.57
CA LEU A 172 -17.82 -3.06 30.44
C LEU A 172 -18.33 -3.54 31.80
N ARG A 173 -17.80 -2.94 32.87
CA ARG A 173 -18.21 -3.18 34.25
C ARG A 173 -18.31 -1.87 35.02
N GLU A 174 -18.93 -1.87 36.20
CA GLU A 174 -18.92 -0.68 37.06
C GLU A 174 -17.48 -0.25 37.39
N ALA A 175 -17.23 1.06 37.35
CA ALA A 175 -15.91 1.62 37.61
C ALA A 175 -15.55 1.48 39.09
N GLU A 176 -14.44 0.81 39.38
CA GLU A 176 -13.97 0.54 40.73
C GLU A 176 -12.53 1.03 40.91
N GLY A 177 -12.21 1.59 42.09
CA GLY A 177 -10.85 2.00 42.43
C GLY A 177 -10.34 3.26 41.73
N TRP A 178 -11.21 4.02 41.06
CA TRP A 178 -10.85 5.30 40.46
C TRP A 178 -10.67 6.40 41.50
N VAL A 179 -9.57 7.15 41.39
CA VAL A 179 -9.30 8.34 42.20
C VAL A 179 -9.53 9.64 41.41
N ASN A 180 -9.70 10.76 42.14
CA ASN A 180 -9.95 12.10 41.59
C ASN A 180 -11.20 12.23 40.68
N MET A 181 -12.17 11.31 40.78
CA MET A 181 -13.42 11.38 40.02
C MET A 181 -14.21 12.66 40.37
N PRO A 182 -14.69 13.44 39.38
CA PRO A 182 -15.53 14.60 39.65
C PRO A 182 -16.82 14.20 40.37
N SER A 183 -17.24 15.00 41.36
CA SER A 183 -18.49 14.77 42.12
C SER A 183 -19.76 14.82 41.28
N SER A 184 -19.67 15.37 40.06
CA SER A 184 -20.76 15.40 39.09
C SER A 184 -21.01 14.05 38.40
N VAL A 185 -20.05 13.12 38.42
CA VAL A 185 -20.22 11.77 37.87
C VAL A 185 -21.13 10.97 38.80
N LYS A 186 -22.30 10.56 38.31
CA LYS A 186 -23.31 9.84 39.09
C LYS A 186 -23.06 8.33 39.14
N ARG A 187 -22.58 7.78 38.01
CA ARG A 187 -22.07 6.41 37.87
C ARG A 187 -21.06 6.39 36.73
N ALA A 188 -20.26 5.33 36.64
CA ALA A 188 -19.34 5.16 35.53
C ALA A 188 -19.11 3.69 35.24
N LEU A 189 -18.90 3.36 33.97
CA LEU A 189 -18.40 2.06 33.55
C LEU A 189 -16.91 2.15 33.22
N GLU A 190 -16.20 1.04 33.35
CA GLU A 190 -14.82 0.89 32.92
C GLU A 190 -14.60 -0.35 32.07
N ALA A 191 -13.51 -0.34 31.30
CA ALA A 191 -12.89 -1.53 30.72
C ALA A 191 -11.37 -1.36 30.67
N GLU A 192 -10.65 -2.48 30.66
CA GLU A 192 -9.21 -2.47 30.38
C GLU A 192 -8.98 -2.51 28.86
N LEU A 193 -8.16 -1.60 28.35
CA LEU A 193 -7.73 -1.56 26.96
C LEU A 193 -6.34 -2.18 26.89
N LEU A 194 -6.25 -3.43 26.42
CA LEU A 194 -4.98 -4.10 26.19
C LEU A 194 -4.48 -3.78 24.77
N VAL A 195 -3.38 -3.03 24.68
CA VAL A 195 -2.72 -2.64 23.44
C VAL A 195 -1.57 -3.61 23.18
N ASP A 196 -1.75 -4.54 22.23
CA ASP A 196 -0.90 -5.74 22.02
C ASP A 196 -0.10 -5.75 20.70
N PHE A 197 0.25 -4.57 20.18
CA PHE A 197 1.22 -4.32 19.08
C PHE A 197 1.28 -5.39 17.97
N PRO A 198 0.17 -5.67 17.27
CA PRO A 198 0.17 -6.63 16.17
C PRO A 198 1.10 -6.14 15.05
N ARG A 199 1.77 -7.09 14.38
CA ARG A 199 2.69 -6.84 13.26
C ARG A 199 3.86 -5.87 13.55
N ALA A 200 4.18 -5.62 14.82
CA ALA A 200 5.35 -4.84 15.20
C ALA A 200 6.63 -5.38 14.54
N LEU A 201 7.43 -4.51 13.94
CA LEU A 201 8.77 -4.83 13.46
C LEU A 201 9.73 -4.97 14.65
N PHE A 202 9.68 -4.00 15.57
CA PHE A 202 10.40 -4.04 16.82
C PHE A 202 9.46 -4.51 17.91
N LYS A 203 9.86 -5.54 18.66
CA LYS A 203 9.02 -6.06 19.74
C LYS A 203 8.75 -4.96 20.77
N VAL A 204 7.47 -4.77 21.10
CA VAL A 204 6.96 -3.88 22.16
C VAL A 204 6.15 -4.73 23.13
N GLU A 205 6.34 -4.53 24.43
CA GLU A 205 5.52 -5.22 25.44
C GLU A 205 4.11 -4.62 25.48
N PRO A 206 3.05 -5.44 25.68
CA PRO A 206 1.69 -4.94 25.72
C PRO A 206 1.50 -3.87 26.80
N VAL A 207 0.80 -2.79 26.42
CA VAL A 207 0.47 -1.69 27.33
C VAL A 207 -0.99 -1.81 27.77
N LYS A 208 -1.23 -1.55 29.05
CA LYS A 208 -2.58 -1.50 29.62
C LYS A 208 -2.98 -0.05 29.84
N TRP A 209 -4.09 0.33 29.24
CA TRP A 209 -4.80 1.57 29.55
C TRP A 209 -6.21 1.27 30.05
N TYR A 210 -6.89 2.30 30.52
CA TYR A 210 -8.23 2.19 31.10
C TYR A 210 -9.20 3.07 30.33
N LEU A 211 -10.28 2.47 29.88
CA LEU A 211 -11.46 3.17 29.39
C LEU A 211 -12.36 3.50 30.58
N LEU A 212 -12.85 4.73 30.63
CA LEU A 212 -13.87 5.19 31.57
C LEU A 212 -15.03 5.82 30.80
N LEU A 213 -16.25 5.37 31.08
CA LEU A 213 -17.49 5.92 30.56
C LEU A 213 -18.27 6.58 31.70
N PRO A 214 -18.10 7.88 31.97
CA PRO A 214 -18.83 8.57 33.02
C PRO A 214 -20.25 8.95 32.57
N ASP A 215 -21.21 8.80 33.48
CA ASP A 215 -22.60 9.22 33.32
C ASP A 215 -22.90 10.35 34.31
N PHE A 216 -23.32 11.50 33.79
CA PHE A 216 -23.68 12.70 34.56
C PHE A 216 -25.19 12.77 34.85
N GLY A 217 -25.95 11.74 34.47
CA GLY A 217 -27.40 11.59 34.65
C GLY A 217 -28.21 11.63 33.36
N GLU A 218 -27.57 11.61 32.20
CA GLU A 218 -28.21 11.63 30.87
C GLU A 218 -27.83 10.39 30.04
N GLY A 219 -27.11 9.43 30.63
CA GLY A 219 -26.53 8.28 29.93
C GLY A 219 -25.05 8.48 29.61
N PHE A 220 -24.44 7.43 29.05
CA PHE A 220 -23.04 7.43 28.64
C PHE A 220 -22.90 8.17 27.30
N GLY A 221 -22.19 9.30 27.33
CA GLY A 221 -21.95 10.12 26.12
C GLY A 221 -20.48 10.47 25.90
N ARG A 222 -19.58 9.94 26.74
CA ARG A 222 -18.15 10.22 26.68
C ARG A 222 -17.33 8.95 26.93
N ALA A 223 -16.21 8.84 26.21
CA ALA A 223 -15.18 7.84 26.47
C ALA A 223 -13.89 8.55 26.85
N LEU A 224 -13.39 8.29 28.06
CA LEU A 224 -12.13 8.80 28.56
C LEU A 224 -11.12 7.67 28.59
N ILE A 225 -9.91 7.93 28.11
CA ILE A 225 -8.80 6.98 28.11
C ILE A 225 -7.73 7.50 29.07
N SER A 226 -7.33 6.65 30.01
CA SER A 226 -6.38 6.97 31.07
C SER A 226 -5.27 5.92 31.17
N LYS A 227 -4.08 6.35 31.59
CA LYS A 227 -2.94 5.44 31.85
C LYS A 227 -3.14 4.62 33.12
N GLU A 228 -3.85 5.17 34.09
CA GLU A 228 -4.14 4.57 35.39
C GLU A 228 -5.60 4.80 35.76
N ARG A 229 -6.10 4.14 36.82
CA ARG A 229 -7.42 4.43 37.40
C ARG A 229 -7.41 5.74 38.20
N ASP A 230 -6.99 6.83 37.55
CA ASP A 230 -6.97 8.19 38.07
C ASP A 230 -7.55 9.13 37.01
N PHE A 231 -8.61 9.85 37.36
CA PHE A 231 -9.26 10.80 36.46
C PHE A 231 -8.30 11.92 35.98
N LYS A 232 -7.25 12.25 36.75
CA LYS A 232 -6.24 13.24 36.37
C LYS A 232 -5.22 12.71 35.35
N GLN A 233 -5.17 11.39 35.12
CA GLN A 233 -4.29 10.74 34.15
C GLN A 233 -4.99 10.47 32.80
N VAL A 234 -6.21 11.00 32.63
CA VAL A 234 -6.93 10.97 31.35
C VAL A 234 -6.15 11.78 30.32
N PHE A 235 -5.80 11.14 29.21
CA PHE A 235 -5.05 11.75 28.11
C PHE A 235 -5.86 11.83 26.81
N ALA A 236 -7.05 11.21 26.76
CA ALA A 236 -8.03 11.42 25.70
C ALA A 236 -9.45 11.41 26.28
N ASP A 237 -10.30 12.30 25.81
CA ASP A 237 -11.69 12.47 26.26
C ASP A 237 -12.54 12.80 25.03
N LEU A 238 -13.44 11.88 24.66
CA LEU A 238 -14.08 11.86 23.35
C LEU A 238 -15.58 11.74 23.46
N LYS A 239 -16.30 12.43 22.56
CA LYS A 239 -17.70 12.17 22.23
C LYS A 239 -17.82 11.30 20.96
N PRO A 240 -18.97 10.64 20.72
CA PRO A 240 -19.19 9.90 19.48
C PRO A 240 -18.92 10.75 18.25
N GLY A 241 -18.18 10.20 17.29
CA GLY A 241 -17.68 10.87 16.09
C GLY A 241 -16.35 11.62 16.27
N GLU A 242 -15.91 11.88 17.50
CA GLU A 242 -14.76 12.73 17.79
C GLU A 242 -13.42 11.97 17.71
N TRP A 243 -12.41 12.64 17.15
CA TRP A 243 -11.02 12.23 17.22
C TRP A 243 -10.32 12.91 18.40
N SER A 244 -9.43 12.20 19.08
CA SER A 244 -8.49 12.82 20.02
C SER A 244 -7.58 13.82 19.29
N PRO A 245 -6.92 14.74 20.02
CA PRO A 245 -5.69 15.36 19.52
C PRO A 245 -4.65 14.30 19.14
N VAL A 246 -3.60 14.71 18.41
CA VAL A 246 -2.42 13.86 18.22
C VAL A 246 -1.80 13.58 19.60
N ILE A 247 -1.71 12.30 19.94
CA ILE A 247 -1.09 11.84 21.18
C ILE A 247 0.34 11.40 20.84
N ILE A 248 1.32 11.87 21.62
CA ILE A 248 2.71 11.44 21.52
C ILE A 248 3.08 10.74 22.82
N GLU A 249 3.51 9.48 22.72
CA GLU A 249 3.98 8.67 23.84
C GLU A 249 5.26 7.95 23.49
N GLU A 250 5.96 7.48 24.52
CA GLU A 250 7.15 6.67 24.39
C GLU A 250 6.85 5.20 24.72
N PHE A 251 7.31 4.30 23.87
CA PHE A 251 7.13 2.86 24.01
C PHE A 251 8.48 2.17 24.10
N GLU A 252 8.64 1.32 25.11
CA GLU A 252 9.84 0.51 25.28
C GLU A 252 9.87 -0.63 24.26
N THR A 253 10.97 -0.72 23.51
CA THR A 253 11.17 -1.76 22.48
C THR A 253 12.46 -2.52 22.72
N GLU A 254 12.65 -3.64 22.02
CA GLU A 254 13.92 -4.36 22.01
C GLU A 254 15.11 -3.54 21.47
N LYS A 255 14.85 -2.40 20.81
CA LYS A 255 15.86 -1.45 20.30
C LYS A 255 16.02 -0.21 21.20
N GLY A 256 15.36 -0.18 22.36
CA GLY A 256 15.26 0.98 23.24
C GLY A 256 13.94 1.75 23.05
N PRO A 257 13.75 2.88 23.74
CA PRO A 257 12.52 3.65 23.69
C PRO A 257 12.30 4.31 22.33
N PHE A 258 11.07 4.21 21.82
CA PHE A 258 10.62 4.91 20.61
C PHE A 258 9.47 5.85 20.96
N LYS A 259 9.62 7.12 20.59
CA LYS A 259 8.47 8.03 20.52
C LYS A 259 7.58 7.66 19.34
N ALA A 260 6.28 7.70 19.56
CA ALA A 260 5.28 7.38 18.57
C ALA A 260 4.08 8.33 18.65
N SER A 261 3.44 8.56 17.51
CA SER A 261 2.22 9.34 17.40
C SER A 261 1.03 8.47 17.00
N PHE A 262 -0.13 8.73 17.61
CA PHE A 262 -1.39 8.05 17.30
C PHE A 262 -2.60 8.89 17.74
N LYS A 263 -3.80 8.46 17.36
CA LYS A 263 -5.08 9.06 17.76
C LYS A 263 -6.11 7.99 18.10
N PHE A 264 -7.10 8.38 18.88
CA PHE A 264 -8.32 7.62 19.10
C PHE A 264 -9.50 8.26 18.38
N LYS A 265 -10.45 7.45 17.89
CA LYS A 265 -11.79 7.89 17.52
C LYS A 265 -12.83 7.12 18.30
N LEU A 266 -13.75 7.82 18.94
CA LEU A 266 -14.96 7.19 19.44
C LEU A 266 -15.94 7.07 18.27
N VAL A 267 -15.89 5.95 17.55
CA VAL A 267 -16.75 5.70 16.38
C VAL A 267 -18.22 5.62 16.82
N GLU A 268 -18.50 4.94 17.93
CA GLU A 268 -19.85 4.76 18.43
C GLU A 268 -19.86 4.62 19.97
N LEU A 269 -20.87 5.20 20.62
CA LEU A 269 -21.25 4.90 21.99
C LEU A 269 -22.76 5.11 22.15
N SER A 270 -23.49 4.08 22.57
CA SER A 270 -24.91 4.20 22.90
C SER A 270 -25.11 4.78 24.31
N PRO A 271 -26.22 5.50 24.59
CA PRO A 271 -26.47 6.09 25.92
C PRO A 271 -26.52 5.08 27.08
N ASP A 272 -26.80 3.82 26.79
CA ASP A 272 -26.81 2.70 27.75
C ASP A 272 -25.50 1.90 27.76
N ALA A 273 -24.51 2.30 26.94
CA ALA A 273 -23.24 1.63 26.69
C ALA A 273 -23.34 0.18 26.21
N SER A 274 -24.50 -0.25 25.69
CA SER A 274 -24.65 -1.57 25.04
C SER A 274 -23.80 -1.69 23.77
N ARG A 275 -23.58 -0.58 23.06
CA ARG A 275 -22.70 -0.51 21.89
C ARG A 275 -21.59 0.51 22.12
N LEU A 276 -20.36 0.06 21.93
CA LEU A 276 -19.15 0.87 21.97
C LEU A 276 -18.25 0.44 20.82
N ARG A 277 -17.72 1.40 20.08
CA ARG A 277 -16.62 1.22 19.14
C ARG A 277 -15.61 2.33 19.32
N LEU A 278 -14.44 1.99 19.85
CA LEU A 278 -13.30 2.89 20.03
C LEU A 278 -12.16 2.42 19.12
N TYR A 279 -11.86 3.22 18.11
CA TYR A 279 -10.78 2.96 17.16
C TYR A 279 -9.49 3.64 17.63
N LEU A 280 -8.38 2.92 17.54
CA LEU A 280 -7.02 3.41 17.74
C LEU A 280 -6.30 3.33 16.39
N THR A 281 -5.76 4.45 15.91
CA THR A 281 -4.89 4.46 14.71
C THR A 281 -3.67 3.58 14.94
N PRO A 282 -2.92 3.20 13.89
CA PRO A 282 -1.58 2.65 14.07
C PRO A 282 -0.73 3.55 14.99
N ILE A 283 0.09 2.92 15.83
CA ILE A 283 1.07 3.57 16.69
C ILE A 283 2.32 3.81 15.84
N CYS A 284 2.40 5.03 15.30
CA CYS A 284 3.38 5.36 14.27
C CYS A 284 4.70 5.82 14.89
N ALA A 285 5.79 5.10 14.65
CA ALA A 285 7.10 5.51 15.13
C ALA A 285 7.56 6.82 14.48
N LEU A 286 8.22 7.65 15.28
CA LEU A 286 8.77 8.94 14.84
C LEU A 286 10.27 8.88 14.50
N ARG A 287 10.88 7.69 14.64
CA ARG A 287 12.30 7.41 14.38
C ARG A 287 12.47 6.05 13.70
N GLY A 288 13.65 5.80 13.13
CA GLY A 288 14.04 4.56 12.49
C GLY A 288 13.53 4.41 11.05
N ASN A 289 12.83 5.40 10.51
CA ASN A 289 12.16 5.38 9.20
C ASN A 289 12.63 6.53 8.28
N SER A 290 13.76 7.17 8.60
CA SER A 290 14.32 8.26 7.81
C SER A 290 15.85 8.28 7.81
N ARG A 291 16.44 8.94 6.80
CA ARG A 291 17.86 9.27 6.69
C ARG A 291 18.01 10.76 6.33
N PRO A 292 18.68 11.58 7.16
CA PRO A 292 19.08 11.27 8.54
C PRO A 292 17.87 10.88 9.41
N ASP A 293 18.13 10.17 10.51
CA ASP A 293 17.04 9.78 11.42
C ASP A 293 16.51 10.99 12.21
N GLY A 294 15.28 10.87 12.74
CA GLY A 294 14.61 11.91 13.54
C GLY A 294 13.92 13.01 12.73
N LEU A 295 13.83 12.89 11.40
CA LEU A 295 13.07 13.84 10.58
C LEU A 295 11.56 13.74 10.83
N VAL A 296 11.05 12.52 10.96
CA VAL A 296 9.62 12.27 11.19
C VAL A 296 9.16 12.88 12.52
N GLU A 297 9.97 12.81 13.58
CA GLU A 297 9.70 13.49 14.85
C GLU A 297 9.52 15.01 14.68
N LYS A 298 10.45 15.67 13.97
CA LYS A 298 10.38 17.13 13.74
C LYS A 298 9.16 17.55 12.90
N ILE A 299 8.79 16.74 11.92
CA ILE A 299 7.61 17.00 11.09
C ILE A 299 6.34 16.79 11.93
N GLN A 300 6.32 15.78 12.80
CA GLN A 300 5.16 15.52 13.65
C GLN A 300 4.88 16.65 14.66
N GLU A 301 5.89 17.41 15.07
CA GLU A 301 5.71 18.59 15.95
C GLU A 301 4.81 19.67 15.34
N ILE A 302 4.74 19.74 14.00
CA ILE A 302 3.92 20.72 13.28
C ILE A 302 2.70 20.11 12.59
N SER A 303 2.68 18.79 12.39
CA SER A 303 1.63 18.12 11.63
C SER A 303 0.45 17.71 12.51
N GLN A 304 -0.77 17.94 12.01
CA GLN A 304 -1.99 17.36 12.56
C GLN A 304 -2.36 16.02 11.89
N GLY A 305 -1.64 15.65 10.83
CA GLY A 305 -1.69 14.34 10.22
C GLY A 305 -0.84 13.32 10.96
N LEU A 306 -0.83 12.09 10.45
CA LEU A 306 -0.03 10.98 10.97
C LEU A 306 0.74 10.27 9.84
N PRO A 307 1.97 9.78 10.09
CA PRO A 307 2.74 8.98 9.14
C PRO A 307 2.23 7.53 9.14
N LEU A 308 0.99 7.36 8.69
CA LEU A 308 0.23 6.12 8.77
C LEU A 308 0.82 5.05 7.83
N PRO A 309 0.90 3.78 8.27
CA PRO A 309 1.08 2.65 7.37
C PRO A 309 -0.25 2.36 6.63
N SER A 310 -0.31 2.68 5.33
CA SER A 310 -1.55 2.66 4.55
C SER A 310 -2.22 1.27 4.46
N HIS A 311 -1.49 0.15 4.54
CA HIS A 311 -2.17 -1.17 4.53
C HIS A 311 -3.24 -1.27 5.61
N SER A 312 -2.90 -0.88 6.83
CA SER A 312 -3.76 -1.15 7.97
C SER A 312 -4.94 -0.21 8.10
N VAL A 313 -4.75 1.02 7.63
CA VAL A 313 -5.78 2.04 7.61
C VAL A 313 -6.78 1.78 6.47
N TYR A 314 -6.27 1.42 5.29
CA TYR A 314 -7.10 1.39 4.09
C TYR A 314 -7.66 0.01 3.81
N TYR A 315 -6.82 -1.03 3.89
CA TYR A 315 -7.27 -2.40 3.61
C TYR A 315 -8.02 -3.02 4.76
N GLU A 316 -7.61 -2.80 6.02
CA GLU A 316 -8.20 -3.54 7.14
C GLU A 316 -9.36 -2.80 7.80
N ALA A 317 -9.16 -1.57 8.24
CA ALA A 317 -10.19 -0.88 9.02
C ALA A 317 -11.52 -0.76 8.27
N LEU A 318 -11.50 -0.37 6.99
CA LEU A 318 -12.71 -0.29 6.17
C LEU A 318 -13.26 -1.67 5.81
N LYS A 319 -12.41 -2.60 5.32
CA LYS A 319 -12.86 -3.93 4.86
C LYS A 319 -13.41 -4.80 5.98
N LEU A 320 -12.85 -4.69 7.19
CA LEU A 320 -13.30 -5.42 8.36
C LEU A 320 -14.51 -4.76 9.03
N GLY A 321 -15.00 -3.63 8.49
CA GLY A 321 -16.16 -2.89 9.00
C GLY A 321 -15.89 -2.20 10.34
N TRP A 322 -14.63 -1.93 10.68
CA TRP A 322 -14.28 -1.26 11.94
C TRP A 322 -14.68 0.21 11.92
N VAL A 323 -14.61 0.84 10.75
CA VAL A 323 -14.90 2.26 10.55
C VAL A 323 -15.87 2.45 9.38
N ASP A 324 -16.61 3.55 9.41
CA ASP A 324 -17.48 3.97 8.31
C ASP A 324 -16.72 4.74 7.21
N HIS A 325 -17.43 5.08 6.13
CA HIS A 325 -16.88 5.80 4.98
C HIS A 325 -16.36 7.21 5.34
N GLU A 326 -17.01 7.92 6.26
CA GLU A 326 -16.57 9.24 6.70
C GLU A 326 -15.26 9.14 7.47
N THR A 327 -15.19 8.22 8.43
CA THR A 327 -13.99 7.93 9.22
C THR A 327 -12.83 7.46 8.35
N PHE A 328 -13.10 6.65 7.33
CA PHE A 328 -12.08 6.28 6.33
C PHE A 328 -11.53 7.52 5.62
N LEU A 329 -12.38 8.45 5.17
CA LEU A 329 -11.91 9.68 4.51
C LEU A 329 -11.13 10.59 5.44
N GLU A 330 -11.48 10.65 6.73
CA GLU A 330 -10.68 11.37 7.74
C GLU A 330 -9.29 10.75 7.90
N LEU A 331 -9.20 9.41 7.95
CA LEU A 331 -7.93 8.70 8.00
C LEU A 331 -7.07 8.93 6.75
N VAL A 332 -7.71 8.92 5.57
CA VAL A 332 -7.06 9.28 4.31
C VAL A 332 -6.49 10.70 4.39
N ASP A 333 -7.27 11.63 4.93
CA ASP A 333 -6.84 13.01 5.05
C ASP A 333 -5.70 13.20 6.06
N MET A 334 -5.66 12.40 7.12
CA MET A 334 -4.54 12.40 8.07
C MET A 334 -3.23 11.99 7.39
N GLU A 335 -3.24 10.95 6.55
CA GLU A 335 -2.03 10.53 5.83
C GLU A 335 -1.59 11.61 4.83
N HIS A 336 -2.49 12.06 3.96
CA HIS A 336 -2.15 13.05 2.93
C HIS A 336 -1.75 14.41 3.51
N THR A 337 -2.36 14.81 4.63
CA THR A 337 -1.94 16.00 5.37
C THR A 337 -0.50 15.85 5.86
N TRP A 338 -0.16 14.69 6.44
CA TRP A 338 1.19 14.41 6.91
C TRP A 338 2.21 14.37 5.77
N LEU A 339 1.88 13.74 4.63
CA LEU A 339 2.76 13.72 3.45
C LEU A 339 3.00 15.12 2.87
N ALA A 340 1.97 15.97 2.81
CA ALA A 340 2.13 17.38 2.42
C ALA A 340 2.99 18.16 3.43
N ASP A 341 2.75 17.98 4.74
CA ASP A 341 3.56 18.62 5.79
C ASP A 341 5.02 18.21 5.68
N ALA A 342 5.28 16.90 5.49
CA ALA A 342 6.61 16.36 5.33
C ALA A 342 7.31 16.93 4.09
N ALA A 343 6.66 16.90 2.92
CA ALA A 343 7.22 17.46 1.68
C ALA A 343 7.55 18.95 1.85
N CYS A 344 6.62 19.73 2.42
CA CYS A 344 6.80 21.16 2.62
C CYS A 344 7.93 21.48 3.61
N TRP A 345 7.98 20.78 4.73
CA TRP A 345 8.99 20.96 5.75
C TRP A 345 10.38 20.57 5.22
N LEU A 346 10.49 19.47 4.47
CA LEU A 346 11.75 19.04 3.87
C LEU A 346 12.27 20.06 2.84
N MET A 347 11.39 20.59 1.97
CA MET A 347 11.74 21.63 1.00
C MET A 347 12.19 22.95 1.64
N GLU A 348 11.73 23.24 2.86
CA GLU A 348 12.11 24.43 3.63
C GLU A 348 13.43 24.26 4.38
N ASN A 349 13.69 23.06 4.90
CA ASN A 349 14.81 22.81 5.81
C ASN A 349 16.04 22.22 5.11
N PHE A 350 15.90 21.75 3.87
CA PHE A 350 17.00 21.19 3.09
C PHE A 350 17.16 21.89 1.75
N LYS A 351 18.40 22.01 1.28
CA LYS A 351 18.65 22.34 -0.11
C LYS A 351 18.18 21.17 -0.97
N TRP A 352 17.38 21.46 -1.99
CA TRP A 352 16.85 20.46 -2.91
C TRP A 352 16.86 20.97 -4.34
N ASP A 353 17.11 20.05 -5.26
CA ASP A 353 16.94 20.22 -6.70
C ASP A 353 15.85 19.25 -7.24
N ILE A 354 15.67 18.12 -6.55
CA ILE A 354 14.71 17.07 -6.89
C ILE A 354 13.93 16.70 -5.63
N LEU A 355 12.60 16.68 -5.72
CA LEU A 355 11.75 15.96 -4.78
C LEU A 355 11.03 14.85 -5.56
N VAL A 356 11.10 13.62 -5.07
CA VAL A 356 10.27 12.52 -5.56
C VAL A 356 9.45 11.98 -4.42
N MET A 357 8.16 11.80 -4.65
CA MET A 357 7.27 11.22 -3.67
C MET A 357 6.18 10.37 -4.28
N HIS A 358 5.54 9.58 -3.42
CA HIS A 358 4.44 8.73 -3.81
C HIS A 358 3.38 8.66 -2.69
N ALA A 359 2.11 8.66 -3.11
CA ALA A 359 0.95 8.43 -2.26
C ALA A 359 0.20 7.18 -2.76
N HIS A 360 0.01 6.23 -1.86
CA HIS A 360 -0.43 4.88 -2.21
C HIS A 360 -1.96 4.68 -2.16
N CYS A 361 -2.69 5.69 -1.67
CA CYS A 361 -4.11 5.63 -1.37
C CYS A 361 -5.01 5.00 -2.47
N PRO A 362 -4.89 5.36 -3.77
CA PRO A 362 -5.84 4.85 -4.77
C PRO A 362 -5.75 3.33 -4.95
N ASP A 363 -4.54 2.75 -5.03
CA ASP A 363 -4.34 1.30 -5.15
C ASP A 363 -5.02 0.52 -4.01
N TRP A 364 -4.76 0.93 -2.76
CA TRP A 364 -5.41 0.30 -1.61
C TRP A 364 -6.93 0.42 -1.63
N ALA A 365 -7.44 1.62 -1.97
CA ALA A 365 -8.87 1.85 -2.07
C ALA A 365 -9.52 0.92 -3.11
N TYR A 366 -8.88 0.76 -4.27
CA TYR A 366 -9.39 -0.12 -5.32
C TYR A 366 -9.28 -1.61 -4.96
N HIS A 367 -8.27 -2.04 -4.21
CA HIS A 367 -8.23 -3.38 -3.65
C HIS A 367 -9.40 -3.68 -2.70
N VAL A 368 -9.97 -2.66 -2.05
CA VAL A 368 -11.11 -2.82 -1.13
C VAL A 368 -12.45 -2.73 -1.87
N PHE A 369 -12.63 -1.78 -2.78
CA PHE A 369 -13.97 -1.46 -3.30
C PHE A 369 -14.07 -1.19 -4.81
N SER A 370 -13.06 -1.49 -5.63
CA SER A 370 -13.15 -1.28 -7.09
C SER A 370 -14.39 -1.91 -7.72
N ASN A 371 -14.80 -3.09 -7.24
CA ASN A 371 -15.96 -3.79 -7.76
C ASN A 371 -17.30 -3.16 -7.35
N LYS A 372 -17.35 -2.50 -6.19
CA LYS A 372 -18.51 -1.77 -5.69
C LYS A 372 -18.71 -0.43 -6.38
N LEU A 373 -17.63 0.12 -6.91
CA LEU A 373 -17.61 1.34 -7.71
C LEU A 373 -18.05 1.12 -9.17
N ASP A 374 -17.94 -0.11 -9.66
CA ASP A 374 -18.15 -0.43 -11.07
C ASP A 374 -19.60 -0.91 -11.36
N PRO A 375 -20.35 -0.26 -12.27
CA PRO A 375 -21.73 -0.65 -12.58
C PRO A 375 -21.92 -2.07 -13.13
N MET A 376 -20.87 -2.70 -13.68
CA MET A 376 -20.92 -4.08 -14.17
C MET A 376 -20.76 -5.11 -13.06
N THR A 377 -20.19 -4.73 -11.90
CA THR A 377 -19.89 -5.68 -10.82
C THR A 377 -20.50 -5.33 -9.47
N ALA A 378 -20.98 -4.11 -9.28
CA ALA A 378 -21.65 -3.69 -8.05
C ALA A 378 -23.02 -4.34 -7.88
N GLU A 379 -23.48 -4.48 -6.63
CA GLU A 379 -24.75 -5.12 -6.30
C GLU A 379 -25.96 -4.24 -6.66
N SER A 380 -25.79 -2.92 -6.57
CA SER A 380 -26.85 -1.96 -6.87
C SER A 380 -26.33 -0.62 -7.35
N ARG A 381 -27.24 0.20 -7.87
CA ARG A 381 -26.94 1.58 -8.24
C ARG A 381 -26.63 2.44 -7.02
N GLU A 382 -27.29 2.22 -5.88
CA GLU A 382 -26.99 2.96 -4.65
C GLU A 382 -25.55 2.68 -4.18
N GLU A 383 -25.08 1.43 -4.30
CA GLU A 383 -23.70 1.07 -3.98
C GLU A 383 -22.70 1.83 -4.88
N VAL A 384 -22.94 1.85 -6.19
CA VAL A 384 -22.10 2.62 -7.14
C VAL A 384 -22.05 4.10 -6.77
N GLU A 385 -23.18 4.70 -6.43
CA GLU A 385 -23.27 6.11 -6.06
C GLU A 385 -22.55 6.40 -4.74
N GLU A 386 -22.65 5.49 -3.76
CA GLU A 386 -21.95 5.56 -2.49
C GLU A 386 -20.43 5.49 -2.66
N TYR A 387 -19.93 4.47 -3.34
CA TYR A 387 -18.49 4.31 -3.53
C TYR A 387 -17.91 5.33 -4.52
N THR A 388 -18.72 5.90 -5.42
CA THR A 388 -18.31 7.07 -6.22
C THR A 388 -18.08 8.30 -5.34
N ARG A 389 -18.92 8.54 -4.31
CA ARG A 389 -18.69 9.62 -3.34
C ARG A 389 -17.44 9.37 -2.50
N LEU A 390 -17.21 8.12 -2.10
CA LEU A 390 -16.00 7.72 -1.39
C LEU A 390 -14.74 7.96 -2.23
N GLU A 391 -14.78 7.55 -3.50
CA GLU A 391 -13.68 7.75 -4.45
C GLU A 391 -13.37 9.24 -4.66
N GLU A 392 -14.40 10.04 -4.90
CA GLU A 392 -14.26 11.49 -5.04
C GLU A 392 -13.68 12.13 -3.76
N GLY A 393 -14.07 11.62 -2.59
CA GLY A 393 -13.57 12.07 -1.29
C GLY A 393 -12.06 11.90 -1.13
N PHE A 394 -11.51 10.73 -1.44
CA PHE A 394 -10.06 10.51 -1.30
C PHE A 394 -9.27 11.29 -2.37
N TYR A 395 -9.78 11.43 -3.60
CA TYR A 395 -9.13 12.27 -4.61
C TYR A 395 -9.12 13.75 -4.24
N LYS A 396 -10.16 14.25 -3.56
CA LYS A 396 -10.15 15.62 -3.01
C LYS A 396 -9.07 15.83 -1.96
N SER A 397 -8.77 14.80 -1.16
CA SER A 397 -7.67 14.85 -0.19
C SER A 397 -6.31 14.86 -0.91
N LEU A 398 -6.11 13.99 -1.91
CA LEU A 398 -4.91 14.01 -2.76
C LEU A 398 -4.72 15.35 -3.49
N ASP A 399 -5.79 15.95 -4.00
CA ASP A 399 -5.74 17.26 -4.67
C ASP A 399 -5.27 18.37 -3.72
N ARG A 400 -5.74 18.37 -2.46
CA ARG A 400 -5.23 19.31 -1.44
C ARG A 400 -3.74 19.08 -1.15
N MET A 401 -3.30 17.82 -1.04
CA MET A 401 -1.89 17.48 -0.85
C MET A 401 -1.04 18.02 -2.01
N VAL A 402 -1.45 17.76 -3.25
CA VAL A 402 -0.80 18.27 -4.47
C VAL A 402 -0.73 19.80 -4.43
N GLY A 403 -1.84 20.49 -4.14
CA GLY A 403 -1.89 21.95 -4.09
C GLY A 403 -0.85 22.54 -3.14
N ARG A 404 -0.76 22.00 -1.91
CA ARG A 404 0.21 22.45 -0.89
C ARG A 404 1.66 22.26 -1.34
N ILE A 405 1.96 21.12 -1.95
CA ILE A 405 3.32 20.79 -2.42
C ILE A 405 3.71 21.69 -3.60
N VAL A 406 2.81 21.86 -4.56
CA VAL A 406 3.02 22.72 -5.74
C VAL A 406 3.22 24.18 -5.32
N GLU A 407 2.42 24.68 -4.39
CA GLU A 407 2.58 26.03 -3.84
C GLU A 407 3.95 26.20 -3.18
N LYS A 408 4.38 25.25 -2.35
CA LYS A 408 5.69 25.29 -1.68
C LYS A 408 6.86 25.18 -2.64
N ALA A 409 6.72 24.41 -3.72
CA ALA A 409 7.76 24.26 -4.74
C ALA A 409 8.04 25.58 -5.47
N GLY A 410 6.99 26.37 -5.70
CA GLY A 410 7.04 27.66 -6.39
C GLY A 410 7.12 27.53 -7.92
N SER A 411 7.07 28.67 -8.61
CA SER A 411 6.95 28.72 -10.09
C SER A 411 8.20 28.31 -10.88
N ASP A 412 9.34 28.17 -10.22
CA ASP A 412 10.62 27.76 -10.83
C ASP A 412 10.80 26.23 -10.86
N ALA A 413 9.91 25.47 -10.22
CA ALA A 413 9.93 24.02 -10.24
C ALA A 413 9.11 23.45 -11.40
N LEU A 414 9.63 22.44 -12.08
CA LEU A 414 8.83 21.55 -12.93
C LEU A 414 8.02 20.62 -12.03
N ILE A 415 6.70 20.62 -12.19
CA ILE A 415 5.81 19.69 -11.49
C ILE A 415 5.47 18.53 -12.43
N VAL A 416 5.66 17.31 -11.95
CA VAL A 416 5.27 16.07 -12.64
C VAL A 416 4.32 15.30 -11.73
N LEU A 417 3.09 15.10 -12.19
CA LEU A 417 2.15 14.16 -11.57
C LEU A 417 2.10 12.91 -12.47
N THR A 418 2.40 11.73 -11.91
CA THR A 418 2.49 10.48 -12.66
C THR A 418 1.91 9.32 -11.87
N SER A 419 1.66 8.20 -12.56
CA SER A 419 1.41 6.91 -11.95
C SER A 419 2.40 5.85 -12.43
N ASP A 420 2.52 4.79 -11.65
CA ASP A 420 3.21 3.55 -11.97
C ASP A 420 2.35 2.59 -12.81
N HIS A 421 1.04 2.56 -12.60
CA HIS A 421 0.05 1.88 -13.44
C HIS A 421 -1.37 2.41 -13.21
N GLY A 422 -2.34 1.85 -13.91
CA GLY A 422 -3.76 2.08 -13.63
C GLY A 422 -4.39 0.93 -12.84
N ALA A 423 -5.70 1.01 -12.62
CA ALA A 423 -6.50 -0.03 -12.01
C ALA A 423 -7.80 -0.32 -12.79
N LYS A 424 -8.33 -1.53 -12.60
CA LYS A 424 -9.66 -1.96 -13.06
C LYS A 424 -10.39 -2.71 -11.95
N PRO A 425 -11.71 -2.95 -12.02
CA PRO A 425 -12.36 -3.93 -11.17
C PRO A 425 -11.79 -5.35 -11.36
N SER A 426 -11.90 -6.18 -10.31
CA SER A 426 -11.57 -7.60 -10.42
C SER A 426 -12.52 -8.29 -11.39
N GLY A 427 -11.96 -9.18 -12.21
CA GLY A 427 -12.69 -9.99 -13.18
C GLY A 427 -12.71 -11.47 -12.78
N ARG A 428 -12.83 -12.34 -13.79
CA ARG A 428 -12.87 -13.80 -13.60
C ARG A 428 -11.50 -14.35 -13.18
N PRO A 429 -11.43 -15.39 -12.34
CA PRO A 429 -10.16 -16.02 -12.00
C PRO A 429 -9.51 -16.64 -13.24
N PHE A 430 -8.17 -16.66 -13.28
CA PHE A 430 -7.40 -17.36 -14.31
C PHE A 430 -6.63 -18.52 -13.65
N PRO A 431 -7.04 -19.78 -13.88
CA PRO A 431 -6.54 -20.92 -13.10
C PRO A 431 -5.22 -21.48 -13.65
N LEU A 432 -4.17 -20.65 -13.68
CA LEU A 432 -2.89 -20.99 -14.31
C LEU A 432 -2.27 -22.32 -13.81
N ALA A 433 -2.30 -22.59 -12.50
CA ALA A 433 -1.76 -23.83 -11.95
C ALA A 433 -2.53 -25.07 -12.45
N GLN A 434 -3.85 -24.97 -12.56
CA GLN A 434 -4.70 -26.05 -13.11
C GLN A 434 -4.41 -26.28 -14.59
N ILE A 435 -4.26 -25.21 -15.39
CA ILE A 435 -3.92 -25.30 -16.81
C ILE A 435 -2.62 -26.07 -17.02
N LEU A 436 -1.59 -25.77 -16.21
CA LEU A 436 -0.31 -26.45 -16.29
C LEU A 436 -0.39 -27.91 -15.82
N GLU A 437 -1.22 -28.20 -14.82
CA GLU A 437 -1.44 -29.57 -14.36
C GLU A 437 -2.14 -30.43 -15.42
N GLU A 438 -3.23 -29.94 -16.00
CA GLU A 438 -3.98 -30.65 -17.05
C GLU A 438 -3.12 -30.92 -18.30
N ALA A 439 -2.14 -30.03 -18.57
CA ALA A 439 -1.15 -30.21 -19.63
C ALA A 439 0.02 -31.15 -19.26
N GLY A 440 0.02 -31.73 -18.05
CA GLY A 440 1.08 -32.60 -17.55
C GLY A 440 2.41 -31.88 -17.35
N LEU A 441 2.38 -30.58 -17.04
CA LEU A 441 3.56 -29.73 -16.79
C LEU A 441 3.78 -29.50 -15.29
N LEU A 442 2.70 -29.44 -14.51
CA LEU A 442 2.72 -29.31 -13.06
C LEU A 442 2.17 -30.58 -12.42
N ALA A 443 2.85 -31.11 -11.41
CA ALA A 443 2.40 -32.30 -10.71
C ALA A 443 2.27 -32.02 -9.21
N TYR A 444 1.30 -32.67 -8.58
CA TYR A 444 1.10 -32.61 -7.14
C TYR A 444 1.12 -34.02 -6.54
N ARG A 445 1.49 -34.11 -5.26
CA ARG A 445 1.36 -35.30 -4.43
C ARG A 445 0.67 -34.94 -3.12
N GLU A 446 0.13 -35.95 -2.45
CA GLU A 446 -0.39 -35.79 -1.10
C GLU A 446 0.70 -35.99 -0.05
N GLU A 447 0.82 -35.04 0.87
CA GLU A 447 1.75 -35.09 1.99
C GLU A 447 1.06 -34.52 3.24
N GLY A 448 0.87 -35.35 4.27
CA GLY A 448 0.21 -34.94 5.51
C GLY A 448 -1.23 -34.40 5.32
N GLY A 449 -1.97 -34.95 4.35
CA GLY A 449 -3.33 -34.49 4.00
C GLY A 449 -3.37 -33.16 3.27
N ARG A 450 -2.22 -32.64 2.82
CA ARG A 450 -2.11 -31.43 1.99
C ARG A 450 -1.60 -31.79 0.62
N ARG A 451 -2.08 -31.06 -0.37
CA ARG A 451 -1.61 -31.14 -1.74
C ARG A 451 -0.37 -30.25 -1.90
N VAL A 452 0.77 -30.86 -2.16
CA VAL A 452 2.06 -30.18 -2.34
C VAL A 452 2.63 -30.49 -3.71
N VAL A 453 3.48 -29.60 -4.24
CA VAL A 453 4.12 -29.81 -5.55
C VAL A 453 4.98 -31.07 -5.51
N ASP A 454 4.77 -31.97 -6.47
CA ASP A 454 5.62 -33.14 -6.67
C ASP A 454 6.80 -32.76 -7.57
N TRP A 455 7.87 -32.29 -6.93
CA TRP A 455 9.04 -31.76 -7.63
C TRP A 455 9.72 -32.77 -8.56
N ASP A 456 9.62 -34.07 -8.27
CA ASP A 456 10.20 -35.14 -9.09
C ASP A 456 9.47 -35.33 -10.44
N LYS A 457 8.27 -34.77 -10.58
CA LYS A 457 7.42 -34.88 -11.78
C LYS A 457 7.03 -33.54 -12.39
N THR A 458 7.36 -32.44 -11.71
CA THR A 458 6.97 -31.10 -12.14
C THR A 458 7.98 -30.55 -13.13
N LEU A 459 7.53 -30.31 -14.36
CA LEU A 459 8.34 -29.76 -15.45
C LEU A 459 8.32 -28.23 -15.47
N ALA A 460 7.22 -27.62 -15.03
CA ALA A 460 7.07 -26.18 -14.98
C ALA A 460 6.18 -25.72 -13.82
N VAL A 461 6.49 -24.56 -13.25
CA VAL A 461 5.70 -23.94 -12.18
C VAL A 461 5.29 -22.51 -12.52
N PRO A 462 4.05 -22.11 -12.21
CA PRO A 462 3.69 -20.71 -12.24
C PRO A 462 4.34 -20.00 -11.04
N GLN A 463 4.85 -18.80 -11.25
CA GLN A 463 5.46 -18.02 -10.18
C GLN A 463 5.21 -16.53 -10.36
N ARG A 464 5.01 -15.82 -9.25
CA ARG A 464 4.75 -14.37 -9.22
C ARG A 464 3.54 -14.03 -10.10
N SER A 465 3.55 -12.90 -10.81
CA SER A 465 2.35 -12.41 -11.50
C SER A 465 2.19 -12.97 -12.91
N CYS A 466 3.23 -12.92 -13.74
CA CYS A 466 3.14 -13.16 -15.19
C CYS A 466 4.18 -14.17 -15.72
N TYR A 467 4.74 -15.01 -14.85
CA TYR A 467 5.85 -15.90 -15.19
C TYR A 467 5.52 -17.37 -15.01
N VAL A 468 6.00 -18.19 -15.93
CA VAL A 468 6.11 -19.64 -15.79
C VAL A 468 7.59 -20.01 -15.92
N TYR A 469 8.09 -20.78 -14.96
CA TYR A 469 9.46 -21.28 -14.94
C TYR A 469 9.48 -22.76 -15.28
N VAL A 470 10.42 -23.16 -16.11
CA VAL A 470 10.78 -24.57 -16.34
C VAL A 470 11.63 -25.03 -15.15
N ASN A 471 11.37 -26.22 -14.62
CA ASN A 471 12.17 -26.81 -13.55
C ASN A 471 13.44 -27.46 -14.14
N LEU A 472 14.41 -26.62 -14.51
CA LEU A 472 15.52 -26.96 -15.38
C LEU A 472 16.70 -27.56 -14.61
N LYS A 473 17.14 -28.75 -15.03
CA LYS A 473 18.27 -29.46 -14.45
C LYS A 473 19.57 -28.66 -14.58
N GLY A 474 20.27 -28.49 -13.46
CA GLY A 474 21.53 -27.73 -13.39
C GLY A 474 21.37 -26.22 -13.19
N ARG A 475 20.14 -25.68 -13.32
CA ARG A 475 19.81 -24.29 -12.97
C ARG A 475 19.02 -24.20 -11.67
N ASP A 476 17.99 -25.03 -11.55
CA ASP A 476 17.03 -24.98 -10.46
C ASP A 476 17.30 -26.11 -9.44
N PRO A 477 17.16 -25.86 -8.12
CA PRO A 477 17.53 -26.84 -7.09
C PRO A 477 16.83 -28.21 -7.20
N HIS A 478 15.62 -28.23 -7.76
CA HIS A 478 14.83 -29.44 -7.97
C HIS A 478 14.71 -29.83 -9.45
N GLY A 479 15.61 -29.33 -10.30
CA GLY A 479 15.51 -29.42 -11.76
C GLY A 479 15.43 -30.86 -12.29
N VAL A 480 14.33 -31.18 -12.96
CA VAL A 480 14.08 -32.49 -13.59
C VAL A 480 14.15 -32.44 -15.11
N VAL A 481 13.91 -31.28 -15.72
CA VAL A 481 13.92 -31.10 -17.19
C VAL A 481 15.37 -31.05 -17.68
N PRO A 482 15.82 -31.98 -18.55
CA PRO A 482 17.14 -31.90 -19.17
C PRO A 482 17.28 -30.65 -20.06
N PRO A 483 18.47 -30.02 -20.15
CA PRO A 483 18.69 -28.85 -21.00
C PRO A 483 18.25 -29.01 -22.46
N GLU A 484 18.35 -30.23 -23.01
CA GLU A 484 17.92 -30.58 -24.36
C GLU A 484 16.39 -30.55 -24.56
N GLU A 485 15.61 -30.71 -23.49
CA GLU A 485 14.13 -30.67 -23.51
C GLU A 485 13.57 -29.28 -23.17
N TYR A 486 14.44 -28.32 -22.81
CA TYR A 486 14.03 -26.99 -22.35
C TYR A 486 13.12 -26.28 -23.37
N GLU A 487 13.46 -26.31 -24.66
CA GLU A 487 12.65 -25.69 -25.71
C GLU A 487 11.27 -26.34 -25.84
N GLU A 488 11.22 -27.67 -25.80
CA GLU A 488 9.98 -28.43 -25.92
C GLU A 488 9.03 -28.11 -24.76
N VAL A 489 9.54 -28.05 -23.53
CA VAL A 489 8.73 -27.71 -22.35
C VAL A 489 8.20 -26.27 -22.45
N ARG A 490 9.00 -25.31 -22.92
CA ARG A 490 8.52 -23.93 -23.17
C ARG A 490 7.39 -23.88 -24.19
N ASP A 491 7.51 -24.62 -25.29
CA ASP A 491 6.48 -24.68 -26.33
C ASP A 491 5.19 -25.35 -25.79
N ARG A 492 5.32 -26.37 -24.93
CA ARG A 492 4.18 -26.99 -24.24
C ARG A 492 3.48 -26.03 -23.28
N ILE A 493 4.22 -25.22 -22.53
CA ILE A 493 3.65 -24.17 -21.65
C ILE A 493 2.85 -23.17 -22.49
N ILE A 494 3.45 -22.62 -23.56
CA ILE A 494 2.82 -21.65 -24.44
C ILE A 494 1.56 -22.24 -25.07
N ARG A 495 1.61 -23.49 -25.52
CA ARG A 495 0.45 -24.20 -26.06
C ARG A 495 -0.66 -24.35 -25.02
N ALA A 496 -0.35 -24.78 -23.80
CA ALA A 496 -1.34 -24.92 -22.73
C ALA A 496 -2.05 -23.58 -22.43
N LEU A 497 -1.29 -22.47 -22.40
CA LEU A 497 -1.82 -21.11 -22.22
C LEU A 497 -2.76 -20.69 -23.35
N TYR A 498 -2.42 -20.99 -24.61
CA TYR A 498 -3.26 -20.64 -25.77
C TYR A 498 -4.43 -21.60 -26.03
N ASP A 499 -4.32 -22.87 -25.62
CA ASP A 499 -5.37 -23.86 -25.77
C ASP A 499 -6.48 -23.67 -24.72
N TYR A 500 -6.15 -23.10 -23.56
CA TYR A 500 -7.14 -22.81 -22.52
C TYR A 500 -8.23 -21.86 -23.04
N THR A 501 -9.47 -22.32 -22.90
CA THR A 501 -10.69 -21.56 -23.15
C THR A 501 -11.50 -21.62 -21.88
N ASP A 502 -11.88 -20.45 -21.35
CA ASP A 502 -12.74 -20.38 -20.18
C ASP A 502 -14.07 -21.10 -20.47
N PRO A 503 -14.39 -22.18 -19.73
CA PRO A 503 -15.54 -23.01 -20.03
C PRO A 503 -16.88 -22.30 -19.81
N GLU A 504 -16.92 -21.24 -18.99
CA GLU A 504 -18.15 -20.50 -18.71
C GLU A 504 -18.43 -19.44 -19.77
N THR A 505 -17.39 -18.84 -20.36
CA THR A 505 -17.54 -17.70 -21.28
C THR A 505 -17.19 -18.03 -22.73
N GLY A 506 -16.45 -19.11 -22.97
CA GLY A 506 -15.87 -19.40 -24.28
C GLY A 506 -14.71 -18.47 -24.68
N ILE A 507 -14.25 -17.59 -23.79
CA ILE A 507 -13.19 -16.62 -24.07
C ILE A 507 -11.81 -17.26 -23.81
N LYS A 508 -10.84 -16.93 -24.68
CA LYS A 508 -9.43 -17.23 -24.43
C LYS A 508 -8.77 -16.05 -23.68
N PRO A 509 -8.36 -16.22 -22.41
CA PRO A 509 -7.91 -15.12 -21.56
C PRO A 509 -6.50 -14.63 -21.88
N VAL A 510 -5.65 -15.45 -22.52
CA VAL A 510 -4.24 -15.11 -22.79
C VAL A 510 -4.13 -14.28 -24.07
N VAL A 511 -3.57 -13.07 -23.95
CA VAL A 511 -3.30 -12.15 -25.07
C VAL A 511 -2.00 -12.54 -25.76
N PHE A 512 -0.95 -12.78 -24.98
CA PHE A 512 0.31 -13.33 -25.47
C PHE A 512 0.95 -14.26 -24.45
N ALA A 513 1.77 -15.19 -24.95
CA ALA A 513 2.75 -15.93 -24.18
C ALA A 513 4.07 -15.94 -24.97
N LEU A 514 5.13 -15.37 -24.39
CA LEU A 514 6.43 -15.15 -25.03
C LEU A 514 7.49 -15.97 -24.32
N LYS A 515 8.44 -16.54 -25.08
CA LYS A 515 9.71 -17.01 -24.50
C LYS A 515 10.47 -15.81 -23.94
N ARG A 516 11.27 -16.04 -22.90
CA ARG A 516 12.02 -14.97 -22.22
C ARG A 516 12.91 -14.14 -23.16
N GLU A 517 13.43 -14.73 -24.24
CA GLU A 517 14.23 -14.02 -25.24
C GLU A 517 13.40 -13.01 -26.03
N ASP A 518 12.16 -13.36 -26.36
CA ASP A 518 11.21 -12.51 -27.09
C ASP A 518 10.57 -11.45 -26.18
N ALA A 519 10.42 -11.75 -24.88
CA ALA A 519 9.91 -10.80 -23.88
C ALA A 519 10.76 -9.51 -23.78
N ARG A 520 11.96 -9.50 -24.37
CA ARG A 520 12.80 -8.30 -24.50
C ARG A 520 12.07 -7.14 -25.18
N VAL A 521 11.15 -7.42 -26.10
CA VAL A 521 10.38 -6.38 -26.81
C VAL A 521 9.44 -5.59 -25.89
N ILE A 522 9.09 -6.15 -24.73
CA ILE A 522 8.28 -5.50 -23.68
C ILE A 522 9.11 -5.11 -22.45
N GLY A 523 10.44 -5.00 -22.61
CA GLY A 523 11.34 -4.56 -21.54
C GLY A 523 11.66 -5.61 -20.48
N LEU A 524 11.29 -6.88 -20.69
CA LEU A 524 11.59 -7.99 -19.78
C LEU A 524 12.70 -8.86 -20.35
N TYR A 525 13.86 -8.87 -19.69
CA TYR A 525 15.01 -9.71 -20.03
C TYR A 525 15.93 -9.90 -18.82
N GLY A 526 16.94 -10.76 -18.97
CA GLY A 526 17.89 -11.08 -17.89
C GLY A 526 17.44 -12.28 -17.05
N GLU A 527 18.27 -12.64 -16.05
CA GLU A 527 18.13 -13.90 -15.32
C GLU A 527 16.99 -13.92 -14.29
N ARG A 528 16.38 -12.76 -14.00
CA ARG A 528 15.25 -12.62 -13.06
C ARG A 528 13.88 -12.75 -13.73
N VAL A 529 13.84 -12.99 -15.03
CA VAL A 529 12.61 -13.16 -15.84
C VAL A 529 12.30 -14.65 -15.98
N GLY A 530 11.01 -15.00 -15.93
CA GLY A 530 10.56 -16.38 -16.13
C GLY A 530 10.83 -16.89 -17.54
N ASP A 531 10.82 -18.21 -17.71
CA ASP A 531 11.12 -18.85 -19.00
C ASP A 531 10.04 -18.59 -20.07
N VAL A 532 8.80 -18.48 -19.62
CA VAL A 532 7.65 -18.00 -20.40
C VAL A 532 7.00 -16.83 -19.64
N VAL A 533 6.74 -15.74 -20.36
CA VAL A 533 6.04 -14.54 -19.86
C VAL A 533 4.69 -14.46 -20.55
N PHE A 534 3.60 -14.24 -19.82
CA PHE A 534 2.27 -14.14 -20.40
C PHE A 534 1.53 -12.88 -19.98
N ALA A 535 0.58 -12.45 -20.80
CA ALA A 535 -0.35 -11.38 -20.47
C ALA A 535 -1.80 -11.81 -20.63
N LEU A 536 -2.66 -11.34 -19.72
CA LEU A 536 -4.10 -11.57 -19.72
C LEU A 536 -4.89 -10.40 -20.31
N ARG A 537 -6.09 -10.72 -20.78
CA ARG A 537 -7.12 -9.72 -21.08
C ARG A 537 -7.69 -9.10 -19.81
N GLY A 538 -8.30 -7.92 -19.92
CA GLY A 538 -8.80 -7.15 -18.77
C GLY A 538 -9.95 -7.81 -17.99
N GLU A 539 -10.71 -8.70 -18.63
CA GLU A 539 -11.86 -9.38 -18.02
C GLU A 539 -11.46 -10.44 -16.98
N TYR A 540 -10.17 -10.74 -16.85
CA TYR A 540 -9.62 -11.76 -15.95
C TYR A 540 -8.79 -11.16 -14.81
N ALA A 541 -8.52 -11.96 -13.78
CA ALA A 541 -7.68 -11.66 -12.62
C ALA A 541 -8.11 -10.39 -11.83
N GLY A 542 -7.26 -10.00 -10.87
CA GLY A 542 -7.50 -8.88 -9.95
C GLY A 542 -7.45 -7.50 -10.62
N GLN A 543 -7.27 -6.46 -9.80
CA GLN A 543 -7.34 -5.06 -10.23
C GLN A 543 -6.21 -4.64 -11.17
N HIS A 544 -5.07 -5.32 -11.10
CA HIS A 544 -3.87 -5.14 -11.92
C HIS A 544 -3.01 -6.41 -11.86
N GLY A 545 -1.90 -6.43 -12.58
CA GLY A 545 -0.86 -7.44 -12.46
C GLY A 545 -0.48 -8.07 -13.80
N PRO A 546 -0.99 -9.28 -14.11
CA PRO A 546 -0.57 -10.07 -15.27
C PRO A 546 -1.19 -9.61 -16.60
N HIS A 547 -1.84 -8.46 -16.64
CA HIS A 547 -2.57 -8.03 -17.82
C HIS A 547 -1.66 -7.36 -18.85
N ILE A 548 -2.11 -7.31 -20.09
CA ILE A 548 -1.50 -6.38 -21.06
C ILE A 548 -1.72 -4.95 -20.57
N THR A 549 -0.71 -4.11 -20.71
CA THR A 549 -0.67 -2.77 -20.08
C THR A 549 -1.69 -1.79 -20.67
N THR A 550 -2.29 -2.14 -21.81
CA THR A 550 -3.41 -1.42 -22.42
C THR A 550 -4.78 -1.97 -22.04
N ALA A 551 -4.86 -2.97 -21.16
CA ALA A 551 -6.13 -3.62 -20.81
C ALA A 551 -7.12 -2.62 -20.20
N ARG A 552 -8.38 -2.80 -20.58
CA ARG A 552 -9.54 -2.06 -20.08
C ARG A 552 -10.61 -3.06 -19.65
N TYR A 553 -11.29 -2.76 -18.55
CA TYR A 553 -12.44 -3.53 -18.10
C TYR A 553 -13.25 -2.66 -17.15
N GLY A 554 -14.57 -2.63 -17.33
CA GLY A 554 -15.45 -1.77 -16.55
C GLY A 554 -15.05 -0.29 -16.66
N ILE A 555 -15.02 0.39 -15.52
CA ILE A 555 -14.67 1.81 -15.36
C ILE A 555 -13.17 2.10 -15.51
N GLY A 556 -12.31 1.08 -15.58
CA GLY A 556 -10.87 1.23 -15.39
C GLY A 556 -10.01 0.79 -16.58
N SER A 557 -8.73 1.18 -16.51
CA SER A 557 -7.68 0.76 -17.43
C SER A 557 -6.36 0.62 -16.70
N LEU A 558 -5.43 -0.15 -17.28
CA LEU A 558 -4.10 -0.35 -16.70
C LEU A 558 -3.04 0.62 -17.19
N LYS A 559 -3.46 1.64 -17.96
CA LYS A 559 -2.58 2.75 -18.31
C LYS A 559 -2.27 3.56 -17.04
N GLY A 560 -1.01 3.98 -16.90
CA GLY A 560 -0.55 4.87 -15.83
C GLY A 560 -0.68 6.34 -16.20
#